data_AF-A7THR4-F1
#
_entry.id   AF-A7THR4-F1
#
_cell.length_a   1.000
_cell.length_b   1.000
_cell.length_c   1.000
_cell.angle_alpha   90.00
_cell.angle_beta   90.00
_cell.angle_gamma   90.00
#
_symmetry.space_group_name_H-M   'P 1'
#
loop_
_entity.id
_entity.type
_entity.pdbx_description
1 polymer ?
#
loop_
_entity_poly.entity_id
_entity_poly.type
_entity_poly.pdbx_seq_one_letter_code
_entity_poly.pdbx_strand_id
1 'polypeptide(L)'
;MDSDAAAQRVDNSGKNIVLPDNIQLLSTNELLGLIQNHREELSKYVTKFCSLQDVSKEIQGLEVKLKELEQKFENLEKDKTQVIEMFDNFKQLEAEYSYKWRKLHDDIDIKYSPNVLKNKLEAELKELDHASRIIEENASNSNELDSFINQYLDIRTQYHSKREKLSTWKQQGELYE
;
A
#
# COMPACT_ATOMS: atom_id res chain seq x y z
N MET A 1 -17.84 44.63 6.17
CA MET A 1 -17.48 45.06 7.54
C MET A 1 -16.05 45.53 7.46
N ASP A 2 -15.89 46.79 7.05
CA ASP A 2 -14.59 47.45 7.01
C ASP A 2 -14.14 47.60 8.46
N SER A 3 -13.11 46.85 8.83
CA SER A 3 -12.49 47.01 10.14
C SER A 3 -11.95 48.44 10.23
N ASP A 4 -12.35 49.12 11.30
CA ASP A 4 -11.90 50.43 11.71
C ASP A 4 -10.49 50.75 11.22
N ALA A 5 -10.42 51.88 10.53
CA ALA A 5 -9.24 52.50 9.97
C ALA A 5 -8.05 52.28 10.89
N ALA A 6 -7.20 51.32 10.50
CA ALA A 6 -6.01 50.97 11.24
C ALA A 6 -5.21 52.24 11.51
N ALA A 7 -5.22 52.65 12.78
CA ALA A 7 -4.27 53.54 13.41
C ALA A 7 -2.90 52.83 13.49
N GLN A 8 -2.42 52.38 12.33
CA GLN A 8 -1.04 52.07 12.00
C GLN A 8 -0.64 53.00 10.85
N ARG A 9 -1.03 54.27 10.94
CA ARG A 9 -0.27 55.32 10.26
C ARG A 9 1.06 55.36 11.00
N VAL A 10 2.11 54.87 10.34
CA VAL A 10 3.50 55.08 10.69
C VAL A 10 3.64 56.44 11.39
N ASP A 11 4.10 56.43 12.64
CA ASP A 11 4.35 57.61 13.48
C ASP A 11 5.28 58.61 12.77
N ASN A 12 4.69 59.42 11.90
CA ASN A 12 5.31 60.58 11.28
C ASN A 12 4.44 61.82 11.46
N SER A 13 3.51 61.80 12.42
CA SER A 13 2.56 62.90 12.72
C SER A 13 3.21 64.19 13.25
N GLY A 14 4.54 64.30 13.25
CA GLY A 14 5.27 65.52 13.60
C GLY A 14 6.61 65.73 12.90
N LYS A 15 6.96 64.92 11.88
CA LYS A 15 8.21 65.09 11.13
C LYS A 15 7.94 65.75 9.79
N ASN A 16 8.36 67.01 9.66
CA ASN A 16 8.34 67.72 8.38
C ASN A 16 9.19 66.94 7.36
N ILE A 17 8.57 66.52 6.26
CA ILE A 17 9.26 65.87 5.15
C ILE A 17 10.15 66.91 4.47
N VAL A 18 11.37 66.51 4.12
CA VAL A 18 12.33 67.39 3.46
C VAL A 18 11.76 67.83 2.11
N LEU A 19 11.59 69.12 1.95
CA LEU A 19 11.12 69.75 0.72
C LEU A 19 12.21 69.63 -0.37
N PRO A 20 11.83 69.49 -1.65
CA PRO A 20 12.76 69.56 -2.78
C PRO A 20 13.70 70.76 -2.71
N ASP A 21 14.93 70.59 -3.19
CA ASP A 21 15.92 71.66 -3.26
C ASP A 21 15.38 72.85 -4.07
N ASN A 22 15.75 74.08 -3.67
CA ASN A 22 15.43 75.33 -4.38
C ASN A 22 13.96 75.78 -4.38
N ILE A 23 13.09 75.25 -3.49
CA ILE A 23 11.70 75.72 -3.37
C ILE A 23 11.56 77.22 -3.06
N GLN A 24 12.56 77.81 -2.42
CA GLN A 24 12.60 79.25 -2.12
C GLN A 24 12.77 80.15 -3.36
N LEU A 25 13.14 79.57 -4.52
CA LEU A 25 13.30 80.28 -5.78
C LEU A 25 11.99 80.38 -6.59
N LEU A 26 10.93 79.67 -6.18
CA LEU A 26 9.65 79.69 -6.88
C LEU A 26 8.76 80.84 -6.39
N SER A 27 8.09 81.48 -7.33
CA SER A 27 7.05 82.47 -7.05
C SER A 27 5.80 81.82 -6.43
N THR A 28 5.02 82.58 -5.66
CA THR A 28 3.78 82.08 -5.03
C THR A 28 2.79 81.49 -6.02
N ASN A 29 2.78 81.98 -7.27
CA ASN A 29 1.93 81.46 -8.34
C ASN A 29 2.41 80.11 -8.86
N GLU A 30 3.72 79.87 -8.87
CA GLU A 30 4.32 78.60 -9.30
C GLU A 30 4.15 77.54 -8.20
N LEU A 31 4.21 77.94 -6.93
CA LEU A 31 3.84 77.08 -5.80
C LEU A 31 2.37 76.66 -5.83
N LEU A 32 1.47 77.59 -6.12
CA LEU A 32 0.05 77.30 -6.30
C LEU A 32 -0.18 76.36 -7.48
N GLY A 33 0.51 76.59 -8.59
CA GLY A 33 0.50 75.69 -9.76
C GLY A 33 1.03 74.29 -9.43
N LEU A 34 2.09 74.18 -8.63
CA LEU A 34 2.64 72.89 -8.21
C LEU A 34 1.66 72.11 -7.33
N ILE A 35 0.98 72.80 -6.41
CA ILE A 35 0.00 72.20 -5.50
C ILE A 35 -1.29 71.80 -6.22
N GLN A 36 -1.78 72.63 -7.14
CA GLN A 36 -3.06 72.43 -7.80
C GLN A 36 -2.96 71.55 -9.05
N ASN A 37 -1.92 71.74 -9.87
CA ASN A 37 -1.79 71.09 -11.18
C ASN A 37 -0.82 69.91 -11.18
N HIS A 38 0.20 69.89 -10.30
CA HIS A 38 1.24 68.85 -10.26
C HIS A 38 1.20 67.99 -8.98
N ARG A 39 -0.01 67.77 -8.45
CA ARG A 39 -0.24 66.95 -7.25
C ARG A 39 0.29 65.52 -7.39
N GLU A 40 0.26 64.95 -8.59
CA GLU A 40 0.80 63.60 -8.86
C GLU A 40 2.32 63.52 -8.73
N GLU A 41 3.04 64.58 -9.09
CA GLU A 41 4.50 64.64 -8.97
C GLU A 41 4.90 64.79 -7.50
N LEU A 42 4.15 65.57 -6.73
CA LEU A 42 4.28 65.64 -5.27
C LEU A 42 3.99 64.28 -4.61
N SER A 43 2.98 63.54 -5.09
CA SER A 43 2.70 62.18 -4.63
C SER A 43 3.88 61.23 -4.90
N LYS A 44 4.46 61.26 -6.11
CA LYS A 44 5.67 60.49 -6.48
C LYS A 44 6.92 60.92 -5.70
N TYR A 45 6.97 62.17 -5.25
CA TYR A 45 8.04 62.65 -4.39
C TYR A 45 7.91 62.08 -2.98
N VAL A 46 6.70 62.08 -2.42
CA VAL A 46 6.40 61.52 -1.09
C VAL A 46 6.68 60.02 -1.03
N THR A 47 6.45 59.26 -2.11
CA THR A 47 6.76 57.82 -2.14
C THR A 47 8.26 57.52 -1.99
N LYS A 48 9.17 58.47 -2.26
CA LYS A 48 10.62 58.29 -2.00
C LYS A 48 10.95 58.17 -0.50
N PHE A 49 10.12 58.74 0.36
CA PHE A 49 10.28 58.69 1.82
C PHE A 49 9.58 57.49 2.45
N CYS A 50 8.73 56.79 1.70
CA CYS A 50 8.13 55.52 2.09
C CYS A 50 8.91 54.38 1.41
N SER A 51 10.03 53.97 2.00
CA SER A 51 10.85 52.89 1.45
C SER A 51 10.12 51.54 1.55
N LEU A 52 9.57 51.08 0.43
CA LEU A 52 8.98 49.73 0.29
C LEU A 52 10.06 48.64 0.10
N GLN A 53 11.34 48.98 0.21
CA GLN A 53 12.45 48.04 -0.05
C GLN A 53 12.46 46.86 0.91
N ASP A 54 12.14 47.06 2.19
CA ASP A 54 12.14 45.95 3.17
C ASP A 54 10.98 45.00 2.92
N VAL A 55 9.78 45.53 2.64
CA VAL A 55 8.61 44.73 2.23
C VAL A 55 8.89 43.99 0.92
N SER A 56 9.54 44.64 -0.05
CA SER A 56 9.93 43.98 -1.31
C SER A 56 10.93 42.85 -1.09
N LYS A 57 11.87 42.97 -0.15
CA LYS A 57 12.80 41.90 0.22
C LYS A 57 12.08 40.74 0.90
N GLU A 58 11.12 41.02 1.78
CA GLU A 58 10.29 39.98 2.40
C GLU A 58 9.45 39.23 1.37
N ILE A 59 8.84 39.94 0.42
CA ILE A 59 8.08 39.34 -0.68
C ILE A 59 8.99 38.45 -1.54
N GLN A 60 10.19 38.92 -1.90
CA GLN A 60 11.16 38.10 -2.63
C GLN A 60 11.58 36.86 -1.83
N GLY A 61 11.79 36.99 -0.52
CA GLY A 61 12.10 35.86 0.35
C GLY A 61 10.97 34.83 0.44
N LEU A 62 9.71 35.29 0.46
CA LEU A 62 8.53 34.42 0.41
C LEU A 62 8.40 33.72 -0.94
N GLU A 63 8.68 34.42 -2.04
CA GLU A 63 8.65 33.85 -3.39
C GLU A 63 9.67 32.70 -3.54
N VAL A 64 10.88 32.86 -2.99
CA VAL A 64 11.90 31.80 -2.96
C VAL A 64 11.40 30.60 -2.15
N LYS A 65 10.84 30.81 -0.96
CA LYS A 65 10.29 29.72 -0.13
C LYS A 65 9.14 28.98 -0.82
N LEU A 66 8.29 29.70 -1.54
CA LEU A 66 7.20 29.11 -2.33
C LEU A 66 7.74 28.23 -3.45
N LYS A 67 8.75 28.69 -4.19
CA LYS A 67 9.41 27.88 -5.23
C LYS A 67 10.09 26.64 -4.66
N GLU A 68 10.76 26.76 -3.52
CA GLU A 68 11.34 25.59 -2.83
C GLU A 68 10.27 24.59 -2.39
N LEU A 69 9.11 25.09 -1.94
CA LEU A 69 7.99 24.25 -1.53
C LEU A 69 7.37 23.52 -2.74
N GLU A 70 7.17 24.22 -3.86
CA GLU A 70 6.72 23.61 -5.12
C GLU A 70 7.66 22.48 -5.55
N GLN A 71 8.98 22.72 -5.52
CA GLN A 71 9.95 21.70 -5.89
C GLN A 71 9.94 20.48 -4.94
N LYS A 72 9.71 20.70 -3.64
CA LYS A 72 9.53 19.60 -2.68
C LYS A 72 8.27 18.79 -2.96
N PHE A 73 7.16 19.44 -3.34
CA PHE A 73 5.93 18.74 -3.72
C PHE A 73 6.11 17.94 -5.01
N GLU A 74 6.81 18.47 -6.01
CA GLU A 74 7.11 17.73 -7.24
C GLU A 74 7.95 16.47 -6.97
N ASN A 75 8.95 16.58 -6.09
CA ASN A 75 9.75 15.42 -5.69
C ASN A 75 8.91 14.41 -4.90
N LEU A 76 8.07 14.88 -3.97
CA LEU A 76 7.20 14.01 -3.19
C LEU A 76 6.19 13.26 -4.07
N GLU A 77 5.66 13.90 -5.12
CA GLU A 77 4.75 13.24 -6.04
C GLU A 77 5.45 12.14 -6.86
N LYS A 78 6.73 12.34 -7.22
CA LYS A 78 7.57 11.30 -7.85
C LYS A 78 7.85 10.13 -6.90
N ASP A 79 8.18 10.41 -5.64
CA ASP A 79 8.42 9.37 -4.65
C ASP A 79 7.14 8.57 -4.39
N LYS A 80 6.00 9.26 -4.30
CA LYS A 80 4.68 8.64 -4.15
C LYS A 80 4.34 7.73 -5.33
N THR A 81 4.59 8.15 -6.57
CA THR A 81 4.30 7.30 -7.73
C THR A 81 5.18 6.05 -7.76
N GLN A 82 6.46 6.16 -7.38
CA GLN A 82 7.34 5.00 -7.23
C GLN A 82 6.86 4.04 -6.13
N VAL A 83 6.42 4.57 -4.98
CA VAL A 83 5.89 3.75 -3.89
C VAL A 83 4.60 3.04 -4.30
N ILE A 84 3.72 3.70 -5.05
CA ILE A 84 2.49 3.08 -5.58
C ILE A 84 2.85 1.91 -6.52
N GLU A 85 3.81 2.11 -7.42
CA GLU A 85 4.27 1.05 -8.33
C GLU A 85 4.87 -0.14 -7.57
N MET A 86 5.71 0.12 -6.56
CA MET A 86 6.23 -0.93 -5.68
C MET A 86 5.11 -1.67 -4.94
N PHE A 87 4.11 -0.95 -4.45
CA PHE A 87 2.99 -1.52 -3.73
C PHE A 87 2.13 -2.42 -4.61
N ASP A 88 1.89 -2.02 -5.86
CA ASP A 88 1.17 -2.85 -6.83
C ASP A 88 1.94 -4.14 -7.16
N ASN A 89 3.27 -4.06 -7.26
CA ASN A 89 4.12 -5.25 -7.41
C ASN A 89 4.02 -6.19 -6.19
N PHE A 90 4.01 -5.64 -4.97
CA PHE A 90 3.82 -6.45 -3.76
C PHE A 90 2.45 -7.13 -3.71
N LYS A 91 1.39 -6.45 -4.13
CA LYS A 91 0.05 -7.06 -4.24
C LYS A 91 0.02 -8.21 -5.23
N GLN A 92 0.68 -8.07 -6.38
CA GLN A 92 0.80 -9.15 -7.34
C GLN A 92 1.53 -10.36 -6.74
N LEU A 93 2.62 -10.11 -6.02
CA LEU A 93 3.38 -11.15 -5.34
C LEU A 93 2.58 -11.85 -4.23
N GLU A 94 1.81 -11.09 -3.46
CA GLU A 94 0.89 -11.63 -2.44
C GLU A 94 -0.18 -12.52 -3.05
N ALA A 95 -0.75 -12.12 -4.20
CA ALA A 95 -1.70 -12.94 -4.93
C ALA A 95 -1.07 -14.24 -5.43
N GLU A 96 0.15 -14.18 -5.97
CA GLU A 96 0.88 -15.37 -6.42
C GLU A 96 1.22 -16.31 -5.25
N TYR A 97 1.67 -15.76 -4.12
CA TYR A 97 1.91 -16.51 -2.89
C TYR A 97 0.64 -17.20 -2.41
N SER A 98 -0.47 -16.46 -2.31
CA SER A 98 -1.76 -16.99 -1.87
C SER A 98 -2.27 -18.10 -2.79
N TYR A 99 -2.05 -17.98 -4.10
CA TYR A 99 -2.40 -19.01 -5.06
C TYR A 99 -1.56 -20.28 -4.86
N LYS A 100 -0.23 -20.15 -4.75
CA LYS A 100 0.68 -21.28 -4.52
C LYS A 100 0.39 -21.98 -3.19
N TRP A 101 0.16 -21.20 -2.14
CA TRP A 101 -0.21 -21.70 -0.83
C TRP A 101 -1.51 -22.50 -0.88
N ARG A 102 -2.57 -21.93 -1.47
CA ARG A 102 -3.85 -22.62 -1.61
C ARG A 102 -3.71 -23.91 -2.41
N LYS A 103 -3.02 -23.87 -3.54
CA LYS A 103 -2.78 -25.07 -4.36
C LYS A 103 -2.07 -26.18 -3.59
N LEU A 104 -1.03 -25.83 -2.83
CA LEU A 104 -0.31 -26.78 -1.99
C LEU A 104 -1.22 -27.33 -0.88
N HIS A 105 -1.97 -26.47 -0.22
CA HIS A 105 -2.89 -26.86 0.84
C HIS A 105 -3.98 -27.79 0.31
N ASP A 106 -4.58 -27.47 -0.84
CA ASP A 106 -5.56 -28.31 -1.51
C ASP A 106 -4.97 -29.68 -1.88
N ASP A 107 -3.74 -29.72 -2.41
CA ASP A 107 -3.05 -30.98 -2.71
C ASP A 107 -2.80 -31.81 -1.45
N ILE A 108 -2.44 -31.18 -0.33
CA ILE A 108 -2.29 -31.83 0.97
C ILE A 108 -3.64 -32.36 1.44
N ASP A 109 -4.68 -31.54 1.44
CA ASP A 109 -5.99 -31.92 1.96
C ASP A 109 -6.63 -33.04 1.14
N ILE A 110 -6.49 -33.01 -0.19
CA ILE A 110 -7.11 -33.97 -1.11
C ILE A 110 -6.34 -35.29 -1.17
N LYS A 111 -5.02 -35.31 -0.98
CA LYS A 111 -4.19 -36.52 -1.20
C LYS A 111 -3.46 -37.03 0.04
N TYR A 112 -3.04 -36.12 0.91
CA TYR A 112 -2.11 -36.41 2.00
C TYR A 112 -2.70 -36.18 3.39
N SER A 113 -3.93 -35.66 3.47
CA SER A 113 -4.63 -35.52 4.74
C SER A 113 -4.72 -36.88 5.43
N PRO A 114 -4.48 -36.96 6.75
CA PRO A 114 -4.60 -38.19 7.51
C PRO A 114 -5.94 -38.90 7.26
N ASN A 115 -7.02 -38.14 7.13
CA ASN A 115 -8.36 -38.66 6.84
C ASN A 115 -8.46 -39.25 5.43
N VAL A 116 -7.87 -38.61 4.42
CA VAL A 116 -7.85 -39.16 3.05
C VAL A 116 -7.05 -40.44 3.01
N LEU A 117 -5.85 -40.46 3.59
CA LEU A 117 -4.99 -41.65 3.59
C LEU A 117 -5.66 -42.82 4.33
N LYS A 118 -6.34 -42.54 5.45
CA LYS A 118 -7.14 -43.51 6.18
C LYS A 118 -8.30 -44.05 5.34
N ASN A 119 -9.07 -43.16 4.69
CA ASN A 119 -10.18 -43.55 3.82
C ASN A 119 -9.71 -44.38 2.62
N LYS A 120 -8.56 -44.03 2.04
CA LYS A 120 -7.93 -44.79 0.95
C LYS A 120 -7.53 -46.18 1.43
N LEU A 121 -6.90 -46.29 2.61
CA LEU A 121 -6.53 -47.58 3.19
C LEU A 121 -7.77 -48.44 3.49
N GLU A 122 -8.87 -47.83 3.96
CA GLU A 122 -10.15 -48.51 4.17
C GLU A 122 -10.78 -49.00 2.86
N ALA A 123 -10.69 -48.22 1.78
CA ALA A 123 -11.16 -48.63 0.46
C ALA A 123 -10.35 -49.82 -0.08
N GLU A 124 -9.01 -49.75 -0.02
CA GLU A 124 -8.13 -50.86 -0.41
C GLU A 124 -8.42 -52.14 0.38
N LEU A 125 -8.82 -52.01 1.66
CA LEU A 125 -9.18 -53.15 2.50
C LEU A 125 -10.47 -53.83 2.03
N LYS A 126 -11.46 -53.03 1.61
CA LYS A 126 -12.71 -53.54 1.01
C LYS A 126 -12.44 -54.21 -0.33
N GLU A 127 -11.55 -53.64 -1.15
CA GLU A 127 -11.14 -54.25 -2.43
C GLU A 127 -10.45 -55.59 -2.22
N LEU A 128 -9.52 -55.70 -1.27
CA LEU A 128 -8.86 -56.97 -0.94
C LEU A 128 -9.84 -58.02 -0.40
N ASP A 129 -10.81 -57.62 0.44
CA ASP A 129 -11.86 -58.53 0.92
C ASP A 129 -12.76 -59.01 -0.23
N HIS A 130 -13.09 -58.11 -1.17
CA HIS A 130 -13.86 -58.47 -2.35
C HIS A 130 -13.06 -59.39 -3.30
N ALA A 131 -11.79 -59.09 -3.56
CA ALA A 131 -10.91 -59.93 -4.37
C ALA A 131 -10.73 -61.33 -3.75
N SER A 132 -10.61 -61.42 -2.42
CA SER A 132 -10.57 -62.68 -1.68
C SER A 132 -11.83 -63.52 -1.94
N ARG A 133 -13.02 -62.90 -1.94
CA ARG A 133 -14.30 -63.58 -2.24
C ARG A 133 -14.40 -64.02 -3.69
N ILE A 134 -13.96 -63.20 -4.63
CA ILE A 134 -13.94 -63.55 -6.06
C ILE A 134 -13.04 -64.77 -6.28
N ILE A 135 -11.89 -64.85 -5.60
CA ILE A 135 -11.00 -66.01 -5.68
C ILE A 135 -11.68 -67.25 -5.10
N GLU A 136 -12.36 -67.15 -3.95
CA GLU A 136 -13.15 -68.25 -3.37
C GLU A 136 -14.27 -68.74 -4.31
N GLU A 137 -15.00 -67.82 -4.95
CA GLU A 137 -16.06 -68.15 -5.91
C GLU A 137 -15.51 -68.87 -7.16
N ASN A 138 -14.34 -68.45 -7.64
CA ASN A 138 -13.68 -69.06 -8.79
C ASN A 138 -12.90 -70.34 -8.46
N ALA A 139 -12.72 -70.67 -7.18
CA ALA A 139 -12.01 -71.86 -6.71
C ALA A 139 -12.63 -73.17 -7.25
N SER A 140 -13.96 -73.18 -7.44
CA SER A 140 -14.70 -74.35 -7.93
C SER A 140 -14.42 -74.69 -9.40
N ASN A 141 -13.83 -73.74 -10.16
CA ASN A 141 -13.60 -73.87 -11.60
C ASN A 141 -12.11 -74.10 -11.95
N SER A 142 -11.21 -74.10 -10.96
CA SER A 142 -9.76 -74.19 -11.17
C SER A 142 -9.22 -75.59 -10.85
N ASN A 143 -8.49 -76.19 -11.79
CA ASN A 143 -7.74 -77.43 -11.56
C ASN A 143 -6.37 -77.19 -10.88
N GLU A 144 -5.99 -75.93 -10.65
CA GLU A 144 -4.70 -75.55 -10.09
C GLU A 144 -4.84 -75.13 -8.63
N LEU A 145 -4.94 -76.12 -7.75
CA LEU A 145 -5.15 -75.93 -6.31
C LEU A 145 -4.01 -75.10 -5.65
N ASP A 146 -2.75 -75.39 -6.01
CA ASP A 146 -1.60 -74.70 -5.42
C ASP A 146 -1.54 -73.22 -5.83
N SER A 147 -1.94 -72.90 -7.07
CA SER A 147 -2.02 -71.52 -7.56
C SER A 147 -3.11 -70.74 -6.81
N PHE A 148 -4.27 -71.36 -6.62
CA PHE A 148 -5.36 -70.80 -5.81
C PHE A 148 -4.94 -70.55 -4.36
N ILE A 149 -4.33 -71.55 -3.69
CA ILE A 149 -3.90 -71.43 -2.30
C ILE A 149 -2.91 -70.28 -2.15
N ASN A 150 -1.91 -70.19 -3.02
CA ASN A 150 -0.90 -69.14 -2.96
C ASN A 150 -1.50 -67.74 -3.17
N GLN A 151 -2.39 -67.58 -4.15
CA GLN A 151 -3.05 -66.29 -4.42
C GLN A 151 -4.00 -65.88 -3.28
N TYR A 152 -4.79 -66.82 -2.76
CA TYR A 152 -5.69 -66.56 -1.65
C TYR A 152 -4.93 -66.17 -0.38
N LEU A 153 -3.86 -66.92 -0.08
CA LEU A 153 -3.05 -66.69 1.11
C LEU A 153 -2.30 -65.35 1.03
N ASP A 154 -1.79 -64.96 -0.13
CA ASP A 154 -1.18 -63.65 -0.35
C ASP A 154 -2.19 -62.51 -0.13
N ILE A 155 -3.37 -62.59 -0.75
CA ILE A 155 -4.42 -61.57 -0.58
C ILE A 155 -4.88 -61.46 0.88
N ARG A 156 -5.08 -62.60 1.57
CA ARG A 156 -5.46 -62.60 2.98
C ARG A 156 -4.35 -62.04 3.88
N THR A 157 -3.10 -62.35 3.60
CA THR A 157 -1.95 -61.82 4.34
C THR A 157 -1.88 -60.30 4.18
N GLN A 158 -2.03 -59.79 2.96
CA GLN A 158 -2.06 -58.36 2.69
C GLN A 158 -3.26 -57.68 3.36
N TYR A 159 -4.45 -58.29 3.31
CA TYR A 159 -5.65 -57.80 3.98
C TYR A 159 -5.45 -57.65 5.49
N HIS A 160 -4.99 -58.72 6.16
CA HIS A 160 -4.78 -58.71 7.61
C HIS A 160 -3.67 -57.74 8.02
N SER A 161 -2.56 -57.68 7.26
CA SER A 161 -1.50 -56.71 7.51
C SER A 161 -1.99 -55.27 7.41
N LYS A 162 -2.76 -54.92 6.37
CA LYS A 162 -3.35 -53.57 6.23
C LYS A 162 -4.39 -53.29 7.31
N ARG A 163 -5.15 -54.29 7.76
CA ARG A 163 -6.16 -54.16 8.82
C ARG A 163 -5.52 -53.86 10.17
N GLU A 164 -4.43 -54.54 10.50
CA GLU A 164 -3.67 -54.26 11.71
C GLU A 164 -3.09 -52.84 11.67
N LYS A 165 -2.46 -52.46 10.56
CA LYS A 165 -1.95 -51.08 10.36
C LYS A 165 -3.04 -50.03 10.54
N LEU A 166 -4.22 -50.23 9.96
CA LEU A 166 -5.36 -49.32 10.11
C LEU A 166 -5.85 -49.26 11.58
N SER A 167 -5.88 -50.40 12.27
CA SER A 167 -6.27 -50.47 13.68
C SER A 167 -5.31 -49.70 14.57
N THR A 168 -4.00 -49.88 14.36
CA THR A 168 -2.95 -49.13 15.08
C THR A 168 -3.02 -47.64 14.75
N TRP A 169 -3.22 -47.29 13.48
CA TRP A 169 -3.37 -45.89 13.06
C TRP A 169 -4.59 -45.23 13.72
N LYS A 170 -5.74 -45.91 13.80
CA LYS A 170 -6.92 -45.39 14.51
C LYS A 170 -6.64 -45.06 15.97
N GLN A 171 -5.89 -45.92 16.66
CA GLN A 171 -5.51 -45.72 18.06
C GLN A 171 -4.43 -44.65 18.26
N GLN A 172 -3.49 -44.52 17.30
CA GLN A 172 -2.44 -43.51 17.35
C GLN A 172 -2.92 -42.11 16.94
N GLY A 173 -3.95 -42.02 16.08
CA GLY A 173 -4.58 -40.75 15.73
C GLY A 173 -5.19 -40.04 16.94
N GLU A 174 -5.78 -40.81 17.87
CA GLU A 174 -6.32 -40.30 19.14
C GLU A 174 -5.23 -39.82 20.13
N LEU A 175 -3.95 -40.14 19.88
CA LEU A 175 -2.82 -39.73 20.72
C LEU A 175 -2.22 -38.37 20.32
N TYR A 176 -2.52 -37.89 19.11
CA TYR A 176 -1.95 -36.66 18.54
C TYR A 176 -3.01 -35.61 18.14
N GLU A 177 -4.31 -35.90 18.31
CA GLU A 177 -5.39 -34.89 18.36
C GLU A 177 -5.53 -34.30 19.77
#